data_AF-A0A974YYA3-F1
#
_entry.id   AF-A0A974YYA3-F1
#
_cell.length_a   1.000
_cell.length_b   1.000
_cell.length_c   1.000
_cell.angle_alpha   90.00
_cell.angle_beta   90.00
_cell.angle_gamma   90.00
#
_symmetry.space_group_name_H-M   'P 1'
#
loop_
_entity.id
_entity.type
_entity.pdbx_description
1 polymer ?
#
loop_
_entity_poly.entity_id
_entity_poly.type
_entity_poly.pdbx_seq_one_letter_code
_entity_poly.pdbx_strand_id
1 'polypeptide(L)'
;MIAVYINYPRTRCSIHVNSSVEEKQRHDKKDQRILKINVFTISSYFEKFKKLEYRFEPSQEYNDMWLEVDFGDEAFEIAVAKYVLALIAERYPKMGNIPPEMH
;
A
#
# COMPACT_ATOMS: atom_id res chain seq x y z
N MET A 1 -2.34 6.38 12.34
CA MET A 1 -1.36 5.99 11.33
C MET A 1 -1.30 4.48 11.20
N ILE A 2 -1.28 3.98 9.96
CA ILE A 2 -1.13 2.55 9.64
C ILE A 2 -0.03 2.33 8.59
N ALA A 3 0.53 1.12 8.58
CA ALA A 3 1.43 0.65 7.54
C ALA A 3 0.77 -0.46 6.72
N VAL A 4 0.74 -0.31 5.40
CA VAL A 4 0.13 -1.27 4.49
C VAL A 4 1.21 -1.90 3.63
N TYR A 5 1.34 -3.22 3.70
CA TYR A 5 2.20 -3.99 2.81
C TYR A 5 1.39 -4.52 1.64
N ILE A 6 1.94 -4.38 0.44
CA ILE A 6 1.35 -4.89 -0.80
C ILE A 6 2.42 -5.65 -1.56
N ASN A 7 2.14 -6.90 -1.93
CA ASN A 7 3.05 -7.72 -2.74
C ASN A 7 2.32 -8.39 -3.91
N TYR A 8 2.86 -8.23 -5.11
CA TYR A 8 2.42 -8.89 -6.32
C TYR A 8 3.65 -9.35 -7.13
N PRO A 9 3.70 -10.58 -7.67
CA PRO A 9 2.59 -11.49 -7.94
C PRO A 9 2.28 -12.52 -6.84
N ARG A 10 2.93 -12.48 -5.66
CA ARG A 10 2.54 -13.39 -4.56
C ARG A 10 1.12 -13.12 -4.04
N THR A 11 0.56 -11.95 -4.34
CA THR A 11 -0.81 -11.57 -4.02
C THR A 11 -1.02 -11.56 -2.50
N ARG A 12 -0.29 -10.68 -1.82
CA ARG A 12 -0.39 -10.50 -0.37
C ARG A 12 -0.68 -9.05 -0.06
N CYS A 13 -1.60 -8.83 0.87
CA CYS A 13 -1.82 -7.52 1.48
C CYS A 13 -1.94 -7.66 2.99
N SER A 14 -1.24 -6.81 3.72
CA SER A 14 -1.28 -6.74 5.18
C SER A 14 -1.46 -5.30 5.62
N ILE A 15 -2.37 -5.05 6.55
CA ILE A 15 -2.59 -3.74 7.18
C ILE A 15 -2.16 -3.87 8.63
N HIS A 16 -1.16 -3.07 9.01
CA HIS A 16 -0.66 -2.97 10.38
C HIS A 16 -1.19 -1.70 11.01
N VAL A 17 -2.10 -1.83 11.98
CA VAL A 17 -2.65 -0.68 12.69
C VAL A 17 -1.65 -0.15 13.72
N ASN A 18 -1.72 1.15 14.01
CA ASN A 18 -0.87 1.81 15.00
C ASN A 18 0.62 1.54 14.80
N SER A 19 1.07 1.48 13.54
CA SER A 19 2.46 1.22 13.22
C SER A 19 2.92 2.00 11.99
N SER A 20 4.18 2.43 12.02
CA SER A 20 4.83 3.06 10.88
C SER A 20 5.44 2.01 9.95
N VAL A 21 5.75 2.42 8.73
CA VAL A 21 6.47 1.54 7.80
C VAL A 21 7.88 1.24 8.34
N GLU A 22 8.53 2.22 8.96
CA GLU A 22 9.86 2.08 9.58
C GLU A 22 9.90 0.99 10.65
N GLU A 23 8.87 0.91 11.50
CA GLU A 23 8.78 -0.11 12.55
C GLU A 23 8.66 -1.54 11.99
N LYS A 24 8.00 -1.69 10.83
CA LYS A 24 7.86 -2.98 10.14
C LYS A 24 9.07 -3.33 9.27
N GLN A 25 9.88 -2.35 8.89
CA GLN A 25 11.01 -2.50 7.97
C GLN A 25 12.36 -2.77 8.63
N ARG A 26 12.41 -3.32 9.85
CA ARG A 26 13.66 -3.65 10.58
C ARG A 26 14.69 -4.54 9.84
N HIS A 27 14.40 -4.99 8.61
CA HIS A 27 15.27 -5.80 7.75
C HIS A 27 15.78 -5.08 6.48
N ASP A 28 15.65 -3.75 6.37
CA ASP A 28 16.40 -2.87 5.43
C ASP A 28 16.60 -3.44 4.01
N LYS A 29 15.49 -3.67 3.29
CA LYS A 29 15.57 -3.91 1.85
C LYS A 29 15.85 -2.57 1.17
N LYS A 30 17.09 -2.41 0.71
CA LYS A 30 17.53 -1.26 -0.11
C LYS A 30 16.53 -1.07 -1.28
N ASP A 31 16.10 0.18 -1.48
CA ASP A 31 15.19 0.60 -2.57
C ASP A 31 13.74 0.11 -2.46
N GLN A 32 13.22 -0.11 -1.25
CA GLN A 32 11.78 -0.35 -1.06
C GLN A 32 10.94 0.85 -1.48
N ARG A 33 9.85 0.57 -2.22
CA ARG A 33 8.89 1.58 -2.66
C ARG A 33 7.95 1.92 -1.52
N ILE A 34 8.13 3.10 -0.92
CA ILE A 34 7.32 3.60 0.19
C ILE A 34 6.56 4.84 -0.26
N LEU A 35 5.23 4.81 -0.16
CA LEU A 35 4.37 5.95 -0.45
C LEU A 35 3.77 6.48 0.85
N LYS A 36 4.02 7.75 1.17
CA LYS A 36 3.46 8.41 2.35
C LYS A 36 2.16 9.13 2.02
N ILE A 37 1.02 8.54 2.33
CA ILE A 37 -0.32 9.05 2.05
C ILE A 37 -0.83 9.81 3.28
N ASN A 38 -1.02 11.12 3.13
CA ASN A 38 -1.58 12.00 4.15
C ASN A 38 -2.46 13.08 3.48
N VAL A 39 -2.94 14.03 4.27
CA VAL A 39 -3.84 15.11 3.82
C VAL A 39 -3.26 15.90 2.63
N PHE A 40 -1.94 16.02 2.54
CA PHE A 40 -1.26 16.80 1.52
C PHE A 40 -0.97 15.99 0.24
N THR A 41 -0.82 14.67 0.36
CA THR A 41 -0.34 13.82 -0.74
C THR A 41 -1.42 12.91 -1.34
N ILE A 42 -2.53 12.69 -0.63
CA ILE A 42 -3.59 11.74 -1.03
C ILE A 42 -4.11 11.96 -2.45
N SER A 43 -4.39 13.21 -2.82
CA SER A 43 -4.91 13.55 -4.15
C SER A 43 -3.92 13.16 -5.25
N SER A 44 -2.63 13.48 -5.05
CA SER A 44 -1.55 13.14 -6.00
C SER A 44 -1.41 11.63 -6.15
N TYR A 45 -1.41 10.88 -5.06
CA TYR A 45 -1.31 9.42 -5.12
C TYR A 45 -2.52 8.78 -5.79
N PHE A 46 -3.74 9.22 -5.48
CA PHE A 46 -4.95 8.70 -6.10
C PHE A 46 -4.95 8.89 -7.62
N GLU A 47 -4.53 10.07 -8.10
CA GLU A 47 -4.41 10.30 -9.54
C GLU A 47 -3.35 9.39 -10.18
N LYS A 48 -2.21 9.17 -9.52
CA LYS A 48 -1.17 8.23 -10.00
C LYS A 48 -1.65 6.78 -10.04
N PHE A 49 -2.43 6.35 -9.05
CA PHE A 49 -3.04 5.02 -9.03
C PHE A 49 -4.05 4.86 -10.17
N LYS A 50 -4.95 5.83 -10.37
CA LYS A 50 -5.91 5.81 -11.49
C LYS A 50 -5.23 5.81 -12.86
N LYS A 51 -4.12 6.56 -13.00
CA LYS A 51 -3.29 6.57 -14.22
C LYS A 51 -2.43 5.32 -14.39
N LEU A 52 -2.51 4.37 -13.45
CA LEU A 52 -1.76 3.11 -13.47
C LEU A 52 -0.23 3.33 -13.52
N GLU A 53 0.26 4.40 -12.89
CA GLU A 53 1.70 4.73 -12.86
C GLU A 53 2.49 3.76 -11.97
N TYR A 54 1.84 3.15 -10.98
CA TYR A 54 2.45 2.14 -10.12
C TYR A 54 2.33 0.74 -10.71
N ARG A 55 3.46 0.22 -11.21
CA ARG A 55 3.55 -1.11 -11.81
C ARG A 55 4.15 -2.12 -10.84
N PHE A 56 3.54 -3.30 -10.77
CA PHE A 56 4.12 -4.47 -10.13
C PHE A 56 4.69 -5.44 -11.16
N GLU A 57 5.86 -5.98 -10.88
CA GLU A 57 6.57 -6.95 -11.72
C GLU A 57 7.22 -8.03 -10.83
N PRO A 58 7.49 -9.24 -11.36
CA PRO A 58 8.15 -10.32 -10.62
C PRO A 58 9.66 -10.06 -10.43
N SER A 59 10.03 -8.84 -10.06
CA SER A 59 11.40 -8.40 -9.80
C SER A 59 11.51 -7.88 -8.37
N GLN A 60 12.71 -7.94 -7.79
CA GLN A 60 12.90 -7.56 -6.40
C GLN A 60 12.59 -6.07 -6.15
N GLU A 61 12.72 -5.21 -7.15
CA GLU A 61 12.47 -3.77 -7.07
C GLU A 61 10.98 -3.41 -7.17
N TYR A 62 10.21 -4.19 -7.95
CA TYR A 62 8.81 -3.86 -8.28
C TYR A 62 7.78 -4.87 -7.74
N ASN A 63 8.21 -5.89 -6.99
CA ASN A 63 7.28 -6.89 -6.46
C ASN A 63 6.50 -6.42 -5.22
N ASP A 64 6.99 -5.41 -4.51
CA ASP A 64 6.35 -4.94 -3.29
C ASP A 64 6.28 -3.41 -3.18
N MET A 65 5.34 -2.96 -2.35
CA MET A 65 5.11 -1.56 -2.05
C MET A 65 4.59 -1.43 -0.63
N TRP A 66 5.05 -0.41 0.06
CA TRP A 66 4.53 0.02 1.35
C TRP A 66 3.73 1.30 1.19
N LEU A 67 2.59 1.37 1.85
CA LEU A 67 1.85 2.62 2.07
C LEU A 67 1.96 2.97 3.55
N GLU A 68 2.44 4.16 3.84
CA GLU A 68 2.30 4.77 5.17
C GLU A 68 1.11 5.72 5.10
N VAL A 69 0.03 5.41 5.81
CA VAL A 69 -1.22 6.16 5.74
C VAL A 69 -1.46 6.85 7.07
N ASP A 70 -1.52 8.19 7.04
CA ASP A 70 -1.61 9.01 8.25
C ASP A 70 -2.63 10.14 8.08
N PHE A 71 -3.74 10.01 8.80
CA PHE A 71 -4.82 10.99 8.87
C PHE A 71 -5.28 11.27 10.30
N GLY A 72 -4.70 10.62 11.30
CA GLY A 72 -5.12 10.73 12.70
C GLY A 72 -6.45 10.03 13.02
N ASP A 73 -7.00 9.27 12.07
CA ASP A 73 -8.22 8.47 12.22
C ASP A 73 -7.99 7.09 11.59
N GLU A 74 -7.91 6.06 12.42
CA GLU A 74 -7.61 4.68 11.99
C GLU A 74 -8.67 4.13 11.02
N ALA A 75 -9.95 4.43 11.25
CA ALA A 75 -11.03 3.94 10.40
C ALA A 75 -10.95 4.56 9.00
N PHE A 76 -10.64 5.85 8.94
CA PHE A 76 -10.42 6.55 7.67
C PHE A 76 -9.14 6.06 6.98
N GLU A 77 -8.06 5.84 7.71
CA GLU A 77 -6.81 5.29 7.18
C GLU A 77 -7.02 3.90 6.54
N ILE A 78 -7.76 3.01 7.21
CA ILE A 78 -8.13 1.70 6.68
C ILE A 78 -9.00 1.85 5.42
N ALA A 79 -9.94 2.80 5.40
CA ALA A 79 -10.76 3.06 4.23
C ALA A 79 -9.91 3.54 3.04
N VAL A 80 -8.95 4.43 3.26
CA VAL A 80 -7.99 4.87 2.24
C VAL A 80 -7.16 3.71 1.72
N ALA A 81 -6.63 2.85 2.60
CA ALA A 81 -5.88 1.66 2.20
C ALA A 81 -6.72 0.72 1.31
N LYS A 82 -7.96 0.44 1.70
CA LYS A 82 -8.90 -0.39 0.92
C LYS A 82 -9.21 0.22 -0.43
N TYR A 83 -9.39 1.54 -0.50
CA TYR A 83 -9.64 2.23 -1.76
C TYR A 83 -8.42 2.16 -2.70
N VAL A 84 -7.20 2.33 -2.19
CA VAL A 84 -5.97 2.14 -2.99
C VAL A 84 -5.87 0.71 -3.52
N LEU A 85 -6.18 -0.30 -2.70
CA LEU A 85 -6.21 -1.69 -3.15
C LEU A 85 -7.23 -1.93 -4.27
N ALA A 86 -8.40 -1.28 -4.19
CA ALA A 86 -9.40 -1.34 -5.25
C ALA A 86 -8.88 -0.75 -6.57
N LEU A 87 -8.19 0.39 -6.52
CA LEU A 87 -7.55 0.98 -7.72
C LEU A 87 -6.45 0.07 -8.29
N ILE A 88 -5.64 -0.55 -7.43
CA ILE A 88 -4.62 -1.52 -7.87
C ILE A 88 -5.30 -2.73 -8.54
N ALA A 89 -6.43 -3.18 -8.01
CA ALA A 89 -7.18 -4.33 -8.53
C ALA A 89 -7.74 -4.11 -9.93
N GLU A 90 -7.99 -2.86 -10.36
CA GLU A 90 -8.40 -2.54 -11.73
C GLU A 90 -7.38 -3.06 -12.76
N ARG A 91 -6.09 -3.00 -12.42
CA ARG A 91 -4.99 -3.53 -13.26
C ARG A 91 -4.56 -4.94 -12.89
N TYR A 92 -4.65 -5.29 -11.61
CA TYR A 92 -4.21 -6.58 -11.07
C TYR A 92 -5.39 -7.30 -10.40
N PRO A 93 -6.33 -7.90 -11.17
CA PRO A 93 -7.59 -8.42 -10.63
C PRO A 93 -7.42 -9.43 -9.49
N LYS A 94 -6.31 -10.18 -9.47
CA LYS A 94 -5.99 -11.11 -8.38
C LYS A 94 -5.84 -10.42 -7.01
N MET A 95 -5.50 -9.14 -6.98
CA MET A 95 -5.39 -8.35 -5.75
C MET A 95 -6.75 -7.93 -5.18
N GLY A 96 -7.78 -7.78 -6.04
CA GLY A 96 -9.10 -7.31 -5.61
C GLY A 96 -9.89 -8.31 -4.76
N ASN A 97 -9.55 -9.59 -4.84
CA ASN A 97 -10.25 -10.67 -4.14
C ASN A 97 -9.57 -11.09 -2.83
N ILE A 98 -8.48 -10.43 -2.43
CA ILE A 98 -7.71 -10.83 -1.26
C ILE A 98 -8.03 -9.89 -0.10
N PRO A 99 -8.72 -10.37 0.94
CA PRO A 99 -8.91 -9.57 2.14
C PRO A 99 -7.54 -9.27 2.76
N PRO A 100 -7.25 -8.01 3.12
CA PRO A 100 -6.00 -7.68 3.80
C PRO A 100 -5.89 -8.41 5.14
N GLU A 101 -4.73 -8.99 5.42
CA GLU A 101 -4.39 -9.51 6.75
C GLU A 101 -4.26 -8.33 7.73
N MET A 102 -5.09 -8.29 8.76
CA MET A 102 -5.03 -7.23 9.78
C MET A 102 -4.06 -7.64 10.89
N HIS A 103 -3.19 -6.72 11.31
CA HIS A 103 -2.14 -6.93 12.31
C HIS A 103 -2.02 -5.74 13.27
#